data_AF-A0A2T1DL50-F1
#
_entry.id   AF-A0A2T1DL50-F1
#
_cell.length_a   1.000
_cell.length_b   1.000
_cell.length_c   1.000
_cell.angle_alpha   90.00
_cell.angle_beta   90.00
_cell.angle_gamma   90.00
#
_symmetry.space_group_name_H-M   'P 1'
#
loop_
_entity.id
_entity.type
_entity.pdbx_description
1 polymer ?
#
loop_
_entity_poly.entity_id
_entity_poly.type
_entity_poly.pdbx_seq_one_letter_code
_entity_poly.pdbx_strand_id
1 'polypeptide(L)'
;MTSVSENLLKSIVLIESNKPKDSNFGTGFVIDRDDQYTYVLTCAHVVNAVGGKAALKVGELSVELVVLGKERSTDLAVLAVQGLFDKPLLKLRMTTSVGEIFITAGFHSSAGTHQLLQNRVKLKQRDVDRVLLADGTELLSAWNLEVTQGERLEPGCSGSPVVQEKTGEVTGVVIHRKDDKGQEGLAISITALEKVWAARSSDLLQPPPEEIAPPSPNPFKFHPFRFWRDHNLHTALRIGGLVTVAICGIRFLGGMQSVELAMFDQLMRSRLSSDEADDRLLIIEVDQAAINDQDPNERRGSASLSDRTLNDLLQKLDAYQPKTIGLDIYRNFEVTKPFKRTLGERLRRDDRVITVCKVPDSGSGSSGIKPPPEVPSNRTPGRVGFSDFVADEGTIVRRQLLEMSLEQREPPCFAQFAFSLQLAAHYLHAKPEPTPEGYSLKGTVFKPLQGYTGGYQGIDAGGHQILLNYRSPKGSPRNIAERITLKNFLAGDPLTVDRLQNRIVLIGVTDPDKGDSWNTPYQEQIPGVTVQAQMVSQILSVIKRERPLIWTLPQWAELLWIWAWATVGGLLAWRIRSFLTLLVFVGGAIVGLCFICVILLMRGGWLPLVPSGFALAFATTGVRVVIYSTNPGKPS
;
A
#
# COMPACT_ATOMS: atom_id res chain seq x y z
N MET A 1 6.20 -44.56 27.44
CA MET A 1 5.31 -43.74 26.61
C MET A 1 4.38 -42.95 27.53
N THR A 2 4.09 -41.69 27.23
CA THR A 2 3.09 -40.90 27.97
C THR A 2 1.69 -41.43 27.67
N SER A 3 0.71 -41.23 28.57
CA SER A 3 -0.69 -41.61 28.32
C SER A 3 -1.25 -40.99 27.03
N VAL A 4 -0.78 -39.79 26.67
CA VAL A 4 -1.09 -39.09 25.42
C VAL A 4 -0.60 -39.85 24.20
N SER A 5 0.66 -40.32 24.21
CA SER A 5 1.25 -41.08 23.10
C SER A 5 0.54 -42.43 22.89
N GLU A 6 0.19 -43.10 23.98
CA GLU A 6 -0.53 -44.37 23.91
C GLU A 6 -1.97 -44.20 23.39
N ASN A 7 -2.64 -43.13 23.82
CA ASN A 7 -3.98 -42.76 23.36
C ASN A 7 -3.97 -42.41 21.86
N LEU A 8 -3.01 -41.59 21.43
CA LEU A 8 -2.80 -41.24 20.03
C LEU A 8 -2.68 -42.49 19.16
N LEU A 9 -1.76 -43.40 19.48
CA LEU A 9 -1.53 -44.61 18.68
C LEU A 9 -2.78 -45.49 18.56
N LYS A 10 -3.59 -45.60 19.63
CA LYS A 10 -4.84 -46.38 19.62
C LYS A 10 -5.93 -45.74 18.75
N SER A 11 -5.92 -44.41 18.60
CA SER A 11 -6.89 -43.67 17.79
C SER A 11 -6.63 -43.76 16.27
N ILE A 12 -5.38 -44.01 15.85
CA ILE A 12 -5.02 -44.06 14.43
C ILE A 12 -5.68 -45.25 13.71
N VAL A 13 -6.06 -45.01 12.46
CA VAL A 13 -6.78 -45.92 11.57
C VAL A 13 -6.08 -45.95 10.21
N LEU A 14 -5.95 -47.15 9.64
CA LEU A 14 -5.38 -47.38 8.32
C LEU A 14 -6.49 -47.27 7.27
N ILE A 15 -6.23 -46.52 6.19
CA ILE A 15 -7.16 -46.34 5.07
C ILE A 15 -6.51 -46.95 3.83
N GLU A 16 -7.20 -47.86 3.16
CA GLU A 16 -6.68 -48.65 2.03
C GLU A 16 -7.68 -48.68 0.87
N SER A 17 -7.19 -49.15 -0.29
CA SER A 17 -8.01 -49.47 -1.46
C SER A 17 -8.50 -50.91 -1.39
N ASN A 18 -9.77 -51.15 -1.70
CA ASN A 18 -10.31 -52.50 -1.91
C ASN A 18 -10.04 -53.04 -3.34
N LYS A 19 -9.42 -52.23 -4.22
CA LYS A 19 -9.16 -52.62 -5.61
C LYS A 19 -7.99 -53.60 -5.69
N PRO A 20 -8.11 -54.69 -6.48
CA PRO A 20 -7.00 -55.61 -6.69
C PRO A 20 -5.79 -54.89 -7.31
N LYS A 21 -4.59 -55.09 -6.74
CA LYS A 21 -3.30 -54.51 -7.16
C LYS A 21 -3.09 -53.02 -6.88
N ASP A 22 -4.02 -52.34 -6.20
CA ASP A 22 -3.81 -50.98 -5.73
C ASP A 22 -3.13 -51.02 -4.36
N SER A 23 -1.92 -50.47 -4.27
CA SER A 23 -1.14 -50.40 -3.03
C SER A 23 -1.20 -49.04 -2.36
N ASN A 24 -2.11 -48.16 -2.80
CA ASN A 24 -2.29 -46.86 -2.17
C ASN A 24 -2.96 -47.03 -0.81
N PHE A 25 -2.43 -46.29 0.17
CA PHE A 25 -2.95 -46.26 1.54
C PHE A 25 -2.70 -44.88 2.14
N GLY A 26 -3.34 -44.61 3.27
CA GLY A 26 -3.09 -43.42 4.07
C GLY A 26 -3.53 -43.60 5.51
N THR A 27 -3.47 -42.51 6.25
CA THR A 27 -3.75 -42.49 7.68
C THR A 27 -5.04 -41.72 7.96
N GLY A 28 -5.83 -42.19 8.92
CA GLY A 28 -6.92 -41.41 9.52
C GLY A 28 -6.91 -41.55 11.05
N PHE A 29 -7.71 -40.75 11.73
CA PHE A 29 -7.86 -40.81 13.20
C PHE A 29 -9.28 -40.48 13.64
N VAL A 30 -9.66 -40.99 14.81
CA VAL A 30 -11.02 -40.88 15.33
C VAL A 30 -11.27 -39.52 15.98
N ILE A 31 -12.26 -38.78 15.47
CA ILE A 31 -12.58 -37.41 15.92
C ILE A 31 -13.94 -37.28 16.61
N ASP A 32 -14.90 -38.14 16.28
CA ASP A 32 -16.25 -38.11 16.85
C ASP A 32 -16.91 -39.49 16.77
N ARG A 33 -18.04 -39.67 17.47
CA ARG A 33 -18.85 -40.90 17.44
C ARG A 33 -20.31 -40.61 17.79
N ASP A 34 -21.22 -41.36 17.17
CA ASP A 34 -22.60 -41.52 17.64
C ASP A 34 -22.95 -43.01 17.84
N ASP A 35 -24.23 -43.29 18.09
CA ASP A 35 -24.75 -44.63 18.34
C ASP A 35 -24.57 -45.60 17.15
N GLN A 36 -24.34 -45.08 15.95
CA GLN A 36 -24.25 -45.88 14.72
C GLN A 36 -22.84 -45.89 14.11
N TYR A 37 -22.10 -44.78 14.20
CA TYR A 37 -20.85 -44.60 13.48
C TYR A 37 -19.74 -43.98 14.35
N THR A 38 -18.50 -44.39 14.08
CA THR A 38 -17.30 -43.68 14.48
C THR A 38 -16.80 -42.83 13.31
N TYR A 39 -16.58 -41.53 13.53
CA TYR A 39 -16.12 -40.59 12.51
C TYR A 39 -14.60 -40.49 12.50
N VAL A 40 -14.03 -40.75 11.33
CA VAL A 40 -12.58 -40.74 11.08
C VAL A 40 -12.23 -39.57 10.17
N LEU A 41 -11.29 -38.74 10.60
CA LEU A 41 -10.73 -37.63 9.81
C LEU A 41 -9.48 -38.09 9.06
N THR A 42 -9.37 -37.70 7.80
CA THR A 42 -8.21 -37.94 6.92
C THR A 42 -8.08 -36.83 5.88
N CYS A 43 -7.14 -36.95 4.93
CA CYS A 43 -7.01 -36.06 3.80
C CYS A 43 -7.92 -36.46 2.61
N ALA A 44 -8.39 -35.48 1.84
CA ALA A 44 -9.23 -35.75 0.67
C ALA A 44 -8.45 -36.47 -0.43
N HIS A 45 -7.19 -36.11 -0.67
CA HIS A 45 -6.35 -36.80 -1.63
C HIS A 45 -6.06 -38.27 -1.25
N VAL A 46 -6.08 -38.63 0.05
CA VAL A 46 -5.97 -40.03 0.49
C VAL A 46 -7.16 -40.83 -0.02
N VAL A 47 -8.37 -40.30 0.16
CA VAL A 47 -9.61 -40.92 -0.35
C VAL A 47 -9.56 -41.10 -1.86
N ASN A 48 -9.04 -40.11 -2.59
CA ASN A 48 -8.92 -40.19 -4.05
C ASN A 48 -7.84 -41.18 -4.49
N ALA A 49 -6.70 -41.22 -3.80
CA ALA A 49 -5.59 -42.14 -4.09
C ALA A 49 -6.00 -43.60 -3.91
N VAL A 50 -6.81 -43.93 -2.89
CA VAL A 50 -7.34 -45.29 -2.69
C VAL A 50 -8.52 -45.64 -3.62
N GLY A 51 -8.81 -44.79 -4.63
CA GLY A 51 -9.79 -45.08 -5.66
C GLY A 51 -11.20 -44.52 -5.43
N GLY A 52 -11.36 -43.59 -4.48
CA GLY A 52 -12.59 -42.85 -4.22
C GLY A 52 -13.62 -43.61 -3.37
N LYS A 53 -14.85 -43.06 -3.25
CA LYS A 53 -15.92 -43.58 -2.39
C LYS A 53 -16.18 -45.09 -2.54
N ALA A 54 -16.11 -45.62 -3.76
CA ALA A 54 -16.41 -47.03 -4.05
C ALA A 54 -15.29 -48.01 -3.62
N ALA A 55 -14.08 -47.49 -3.36
CA ALA A 55 -12.90 -48.30 -3.10
C ALA A 55 -12.30 -48.13 -1.71
N LEU A 56 -12.86 -47.22 -0.90
CA LEU A 56 -12.44 -46.98 0.47
C LEU A 56 -12.60 -48.24 1.34
N LYS A 57 -11.50 -48.63 2.00
CA LYS A 57 -11.44 -49.73 2.95
C LYS A 57 -10.80 -49.27 4.26
N VAL A 58 -11.40 -49.63 5.39
CA VAL A 58 -10.84 -49.47 6.74
C VAL A 58 -10.96 -50.83 7.43
N GLY A 59 -9.92 -51.65 7.34
CA GLY A 59 -10.01 -53.07 7.74
C GLY A 59 -11.18 -53.77 7.03
N GLU A 60 -11.92 -54.61 7.74
CA GLU A 60 -13.12 -55.29 7.20
C GLU A 60 -14.43 -54.58 7.56
N LEU A 61 -14.37 -53.27 7.88
CA LEU A 61 -15.53 -52.49 8.34
C LEU A 61 -16.24 -51.78 7.20
N SER A 62 -17.54 -51.53 7.37
CA SER A 62 -18.33 -50.68 6.46
C SER A 62 -17.94 -49.21 6.63
N VAL A 63 -17.66 -48.53 5.51
CA VAL A 63 -17.19 -47.14 5.48
C VAL A 63 -18.05 -46.32 4.53
N GLU A 64 -18.55 -45.19 5.03
CA GLU A 64 -19.25 -44.20 4.22
C GLU A 64 -18.46 -42.89 4.19
N LEU A 65 -18.31 -42.31 3.00
CA LEU A 65 -17.74 -40.97 2.84
C LEU A 65 -18.80 -39.92 3.17
N VAL A 66 -18.64 -39.25 4.30
CA VAL A 66 -19.54 -38.21 4.82
C VAL A 66 -19.22 -36.85 4.21
N VAL A 67 -17.92 -36.52 4.15
CA VAL A 67 -17.42 -35.23 3.66
C VAL A 67 -16.18 -35.47 2.81
N LEU A 68 -16.10 -34.79 1.66
CA LEU A 68 -14.91 -34.74 0.81
C LEU A 68 -14.60 -33.29 0.45
N GLY A 69 -13.55 -32.74 1.05
CA GLY A 69 -13.00 -31.44 0.71
C GLY A 69 -12.32 -31.45 -0.66
N LYS A 70 -12.07 -30.25 -1.23
CA LYS A 70 -11.30 -30.14 -2.48
C LYS A 70 -9.80 -30.22 -2.16
N GLU A 71 -9.06 -31.06 -2.90
CA GLU A 71 -7.63 -31.33 -2.68
C GLU A 71 -6.74 -30.07 -2.70
N ARG A 72 -7.11 -29.05 -3.48
CA ARG A 72 -6.33 -27.80 -3.59
C ARG A 72 -6.77 -26.69 -2.64
N SER A 73 -7.76 -26.94 -1.77
CA SER A 73 -8.24 -25.93 -0.81
C SER A 73 -8.26 -26.43 0.62
N THR A 74 -9.17 -27.35 0.95
CA THR A 74 -9.40 -27.82 2.32
C THR A 74 -8.74 -29.16 2.57
N ASP A 75 -8.60 -29.99 1.54
CA ASP A 75 -7.95 -31.31 1.54
C ASP A 75 -8.23 -32.20 2.76
N LEU A 76 -9.42 -32.09 3.36
CA LEU A 76 -9.90 -32.91 4.46
C LEU A 76 -11.08 -33.76 4.01
N ALA A 77 -11.19 -34.98 4.55
CA ALA A 77 -12.32 -35.87 4.35
C ALA A 77 -12.74 -36.51 5.68
N VAL A 78 -14.05 -36.71 5.86
CA VAL A 78 -14.62 -37.38 7.02
C VAL A 78 -15.30 -38.67 6.57
N LEU A 79 -14.94 -39.77 7.21
CA LEU A 79 -15.47 -41.09 6.99
C LEU A 79 -16.34 -41.50 8.19
N ALA A 80 -17.53 -42.04 7.93
CA ALA A 80 -18.34 -42.72 8.94
C ALA A 80 -18.04 -44.22 8.86
N VAL A 81 -17.52 -44.79 9.94
CA VAL A 81 -17.16 -46.21 10.00
C VAL A 81 -18.08 -46.91 10.99
N GLN A 82 -18.76 -47.96 10.53
CA GLN A 82 -19.63 -48.78 11.37
C GLN A 82 -18.78 -49.78 12.17
N GLY A 83 -18.13 -49.28 13.22
CA GLY A 83 -17.16 -50.00 14.05
C GLY A 83 -16.22 -49.05 14.79
N LEU A 84 -15.08 -49.55 15.25
CA LEU A 84 -14.04 -48.75 15.95
C LEU A 84 -14.52 -48.11 17.26
N PHE A 85 -15.56 -48.66 17.90
CA PHE A 85 -16.19 -48.13 19.11
C PHE A 85 -15.28 -48.19 20.36
N ASP A 86 -14.24 -49.00 20.32
CA ASP A 86 -13.22 -49.15 21.36
C ASP A 86 -12.06 -48.15 21.20
N LYS A 87 -11.92 -47.53 20.02
CA LYS A 87 -10.86 -46.54 19.78
C LYS A 87 -11.15 -45.23 20.50
N PRO A 88 -10.11 -44.57 21.05
CA PRO A 88 -10.29 -43.32 21.76
C PRO A 88 -10.47 -42.12 20.82
N LEU A 89 -11.28 -41.16 21.26
CA LEU A 89 -11.57 -39.90 20.59
C LEU A 89 -10.46 -38.88 20.87
N LEU A 90 -9.90 -38.29 19.82
CA LEU A 90 -8.94 -37.20 19.97
C LEU A 90 -9.67 -35.85 20.02
N LYS A 91 -9.35 -35.04 21.02
CA LYS A 91 -9.95 -33.71 21.22
C LYS A 91 -9.36 -32.71 20.23
N LEU A 92 -10.19 -31.85 19.63
CA LEU A 92 -9.76 -30.86 18.64
C LEU A 92 -9.64 -29.48 19.29
N ARG A 93 -8.55 -28.74 19.01
CA ARG A 93 -8.28 -27.41 19.59
C ARG A 93 -7.97 -26.37 18.52
N MET A 94 -8.60 -25.19 18.63
CA MET A 94 -8.48 -24.10 17.65
C MET A 94 -7.16 -23.30 17.74
N THR A 95 -6.52 -23.24 18.91
CA THR A 95 -5.34 -22.39 19.16
C THR A 95 -4.10 -23.20 19.51
N THR A 96 -2.96 -22.83 18.92
CA THR A 96 -1.64 -23.39 19.26
C THR A 96 -0.72 -22.31 19.79
N SER A 97 0.09 -22.61 20.81
CA SER A 97 1.10 -21.67 21.29
C SER A 97 2.48 -21.96 20.73
N VAL A 98 3.33 -20.94 20.77
CA VAL A 98 4.65 -20.96 20.15
C VAL A 98 5.67 -21.62 21.07
N GLY A 99 6.42 -22.58 20.55
CA GLY A 99 7.43 -23.33 21.32
C GLY A 99 6.93 -24.65 21.91
N GLU A 100 5.74 -25.08 21.53
CA GLU A 100 5.18 -26.39 21.89
C GLU A 100 5.81 -27.52 21.06
N ILE A 101 5.93 -28.70 21.67
CA ILE A 101 6.33 -29.94 20.99
C ILE A 101 5.06 -30.70 20.63
N PHE A 102 5.00 -31.15 19.39
CA PHE A 102 3.89 -31.92 18.86
C PHE A 102 4.36 -33.35 18.56
N ILE A 103 3.43 -34.27 18.53
CA ILE A 103 3.60 -35.64 18.07
C ILE A 103 2.62 -35.91 16.94
N THR A 104 3.05 -36.68 15.95
CA THR A 104 2.22 -37.16 14.85
C THR A 104 2.41 -38.66 14.72
N ALA A 105 1.34 -39.39 14.41
CA ALA A 105 1.39 -40.84 14.25
C ALA A 105 0.64 -41.25 12.99
N GLY A 106 1.29 -42.04 12.15
CA GLY A 106 0.73 -42.49 10.89
C GLY A 106 1.35 -43.76 10.36
N PHE A 107 0.63 -44.37 9.41
CA PHE A 107 1.07 -45.60 8.78
C PHE A 107 2.15 -45.33 7.73
N HIS A 108 3.09 -46.26 7.63
CA HIS A 108 4.05 -46.31 6.54
C HIS A 108 4.26 -47.75 6.08
N SER A 109 4.70 -47.92 4.84
CA SER A 109 5.01 -49.23 4.30
C SER A 109 6.47 -49.58 4.62
N SER A 110 6.68 -50.74 5.26
CA SER A 110 8.00 -51.31 5.53
C SER A 110 7.96 -52.81 5.26
N ALA A 111 8.82 -53.27 4.35
CA ALA A 111 8.92 -54.68 3.95
C ALA A 111 7.58 -55.35 3.58
N GLY A 112 6.66 -54.61 2.94
CA GLY A 112 5.34 -55.12 2.53
C GLY A 112 4.28 -55.16 3.64
N THR A 113 4.58 -54.60 4.81
CA THR A 113 3.63 -54.46 5.93
C THR A 113 3.41 -52.99 6.29
N HIS A 114 2.19 -52.63 6.68
CA HIS A 114 1.87 -51.31 7.19
C HIS A 114 2.24 -51.23 8.68
N GLN A 115 3.20 -50.38 9.02
CA GLN A 115 3.65 -50.15 10.40
C GLN A 115 3.23 -48.76 10.85
N LEU A 116 2.83 -48.63 12.11
CA LEU A 116 2.45 -47.37 12.72
C LEU A 116 3.69 -46.74 13.35
N LEU A 117 4.06 -45.54 12.89
CA LEU A 117 5.21 -44.80 13.40
C LEU A 117 4.73 -43.50 14.03
N GLN A 118 5.24 -43.21 15.23
CA GLN A 118 5.06 -41.91 15.89
C GLN A 118 6.34 -41.10 15.76
N ASN A 119 6.20 -39.85 15.34
CA ASN A 119 7.29 -38.88 15.26
C ASN A 119 6.99 -37.67 16.14
N ARG A 120 8.04 -37.05 16.68
CA ARG A 120 7.97 -35.72 17.28
C ARG A 120 8.24 -34.66 16.21
N VAL A 121 7.42 -33.63 16.21
CA VAL A 121 7.47 -32.53 15.23
C VAL A 121 7.36 -31.17 15.92
N LYS A 122 7.90 -30.16 15.27
CA LYS A 122 7.77 -28.75 15.64
C LYS A 122 7.06 -27.99 14.54
N LEU A 123 6.23 -27.01 14.92
CA LEU A 123 5.60 -26.09 13.97
C LEU A 123 6.56 -24.92 13.71
N LYS A 124 6.97 -24.70 12.46
CA LYS A 124 7.78 -23.54 12.06
C LYS A 124 6.89 -22.29 11.99
N GLN A 125 7.05 -21.41 12.97
CA GLN A 125 6.19 -20.24 13.17
C GLN A 125 6.32 -19.13 12.10
N ARG A 126 7.36 -19.17 11.24
CA ARG A 126 7.61 -18.16 10.19
C ARG A 126 6.96 -18.47 8.85
N ASP A 127 6.53 -19.71 8.61
CA ASP A 127 5.94 -20.15 7.34
C ASP A 127 4.51 -20.67 7.59
N VAL A 128 3.58 -19.78 7.93
CA VAL A 128 2.16 -20.10 7.78
C VAL A 128 1.83 -19.88 6.32
N ASP A 129 1.91 -20.96 5.52
CA ASP A 129 1.40 -20.93 4.14
C ASP A 129 -0.10 -20.71 4.23
N ARG A 130 -0.59 -19.64 3.60
CA ARG A 130 -2.01 -19.39 3.48
C ARG A 130 -2.52 -20.08 2.23
N VAL A 131 -3.30 -21.14 2.40
CA VAL A 131 -3.89 -21.88 1.27
C VAL A 131 -5.15 -21.14 0.82
N LEU A 132 -5.15 -20.63 -0.41
CA LEU A 132 -6.32 -20.01 -1.03
C LEU A 132 -7.41 -21.06 -1.26
N LEU A 133 -8.63 -20.76 -0.82
CA LEU A 133 -9.79 -21.55 -1.22
C LEU A 133 -9.97 -21.49 -2.75
N ALA A 134 -10.51 -22.55 -3.34
CA ALA A 134 -10.68 -22.67 -4.79
C ALA A 134 -11.63 -21.60 -5.40
N ASP A 135 -12.38 -20.88 -4.57
CA ASP A 135 -13.24 -19.75 -4.96
C ASP A 135 -12.56 -18.37 -4.78
N GLY A 136 -11.33 -18.33 -4.27
CA GLY A 136 -10.54 -17.11 -4.10
C GLY A 136 -10.95 -16.23 -2.91
N THR A 137 -11.89 -16.67 -2.08
CA THR A 137 -12.54 -15.79 -1.08
C THR A 137 -11.91 -15.81 0.31
N GLU A 138 -11.15 -16.85 0.65
CA GLU A 138 -10.61 -17.02 2.01
C GLU A 138 -9.30 -17.81 2.07
N LEU A 139 -8.52 -17.56 3.13
CA LEU A 139 -7.20 -18.15 3.36
C LEU A 139 -7.26 -19.16 4.53
N LEU A 140 -6.91 -20.42 4.29
CA LEU A 140 -6.75 -21.44 5.34
C LEU A 140 -5.34 -21.42 5.91
N SER A 141 -5.23 -21.50 7.23
CA SER A 141 -3.95 -21.61 7.93
C SER A 141 -3.36 -23.01 7.75
N ALA A 142 -2.15 -23.12 7.22
CA ALA A 142 -1.35 -24.34 7.24
C ALA A 142 0.02 -24.05 7.87
N TRP A 143 0.65 -25.07 8.47
CA TRP A 143 1.95 -24.96 9.13
C TRP A 143 2.98 -25.88 8.48
N ASN A 144 4.20 -25.35 8.35
CA ASN A 144 5.37 -26.18 8.06
C ASN A 144 5.76 -26.97 9.32
N LEU A 145 5.79 -28.29 9.18
CA LEU A 145 6.28 -29.23 10.17
C LEU A 145 7.78 -29.43 9.98
N GLU A 146 8.52 -29.47 11.08
CA GLU A 146 9.92 -29.87 11.15
C GLU A 146 10.03 -31.08 12.05
N VAL A 147 10.57 -32.19 11.54
CA VAL A 147 10.78 -33.41 12.32
C VAL A 147 11.99 -33.22 13.24
N THR A 148 11.89 -33.65 14.49
CA THR A 148 13.04 -33.58 15.41
C THR A 148 14.14 -34.59 15.06
N GLN A 149 15.40 -34.25 15.34
CA GLN A 149 16.60 -34.99 14.92
C GLN A 149 16.50 -36.51 15.17
N GLY A 150 16.68 -37.32 14.11
CA GLY A 150 16.75 -38.78 14.15
C GLY A 150 15.50 -39.50 13.62
N GLU A 151 14.41 -38.77 13.36
CA GLU A 151 13.13 -39.29 12.84
C GLU A 151 12.85 -38.77 11.43
N ARG A 152 11.86 -39.34 10.73
CA ARG A 152 11.41 -38.87 9.39
C ARG A 152 9.94 -39.15 9.12
N LEU A 153 9.29 -38.26 8.38
CA LEU A 153 7.96 -38.49 7.81
C LEU A 153 8.06 -39.43 6.60
N GLU A 154 7.42 -40.59 6.72
CA GLU A 154 7.39 -41.61 5.69
C GLU A 154 6.19 -41.45 4.74
N PRO A 155 6.27 -41.97 3.50
CA PRO A 155 5.11 -42.10 2.63
C PRO A 155 3.98 -42.88 3.32
N GLY A 156 2.77 -42.32 3.34
CA GLY A 156 1.60 -42.88 4.05
C GLY A 156 1.13 -42.08 5.27
N CYS A 157 1.93 -41.13 5.75
CA CYS A 157 1.57 -40.26 6.88
C CYS A 157 0.51 -39.19 6.56
N SER A 158 0.09 -39.05 5.29
CA SER A 158 -0.99 -38.16 4.90
C SER A 158 -2.29 -38.53 5.63
N GLY A 159 -2.94 -37.55 6.23
CA GLY A 159 -4.11 -37.70 7.10
C GLY A 159 -3.79 -37.97 8.58
N SER A 160 -2.51 -38.00 8.99
CA SER A 160 -2.13 -38.15 10.40
C SER A 160 -2.47 -36.90 11.22
N PRO A 161 -2.89 -37.04 12.50
CA PRO A 161 -3.12 -35.90 13.37
C PRO A 161 -1.81 -35.28 13.85
N VAL A 162 -1.78 -33.96 14.01
CA VAL A 162 -0.74 -33.23 14.72
C VAL A 162 -1.25 -32.94 16.12
N VAL A 163 -0.68 -33.61 17.12
CA VAL A 163 -1.17 -33.62 18.50
C VAL A 163 -0.20 -32.93 19.44
N GLN A 164 -0.69 -32.03 20.28
CA GLN A 164 0.13 -31.40 21.30
C GLN A 164 0.55 -32.43 22.37
N GLU A 165 1.87 -32.60 22.57
CA GLU A 165 2.41 -33.71 23.37
C GLU A 165 1.93 -33.71 24.84
N LYS A 166 1.66 -32.53 25.41
CA LYS A 166 1.27 -32.39 26.82
C LYS A 166 -0.23 -32.60 27.06
N THR A 167 -1.08 -32.15 26.15
CA THR A 167 -2.53 -32.12 26.34
C THR A 167 -3.25 -33.24 25.60
N GLY A 168 -2.64 -33.78 24.53
CA GLY A 168 -3.25 -34.77 23.68
C GLY A 168 -4.30 -34.24 22.71
N GLU A 169 -4.35 -32.92 22.51
CA GLU A 169 -5.30 -32.31 21.57
C GLU A 169 -4.70 -32.14 20.18
N VAL A 170 -5.54 -32.34 19.17
CA VAL A 170 -5.23 -32.21 17.75
C VAL A 170 -5.36 -30.75 17.33
N THR A 171 -4.33 -30.25 16.66
CA THR A 171 -4.27 -28.86 16.19
C THR A 171 -4.21 -28.77 14.67
N GLY A 172 -3.82 -29.84 13.99
CA GLY A 172 -3.82 -29.92 12.53
C GLY A 172 -3.76 -31.34 12.00
N VAL A 173 -3.78 -31.46 10.67
CA VAL A 173 -3.71 -32.73 9.93
C VAL A 173 -2.58 -32.67 8.91
N VAL A 174 -1.71 -33.68 8.89
CA VAL A 174 -0.59 -33.77 7.95
C VAL A 174 -1.12 -33.99 6.53
N ILE A 175 -0.74 -33.12 5.59
CA ILE A 175 -1.12 -33.25 4.17
C ILE A 175 -0.08 -34.06 3.41
N HIS A 176 1.16 -33.57 3.34
CA HIS A 176 2.25 -34.21 2.60
C HIS A 176 3.60 -33.83 3.19
N ARG A 177 4.63 -34.63 2.90
CA ARG A 177 6.03 -34.28 3.16
C ARG A 177 6.52 -33.27 2.12
N LYS A 178 7.30 -32.27 2.52
CA LYS A 178 7.84 -31.22 1.63
C LYS A 178 9.20 -31.58 1.03
N ASP A 179 9.92 -32.56 1.61
CA ASP A 179 11.23 -32.99 1.16
C ASP A 179 11.35 -34.51 1.00
N ASP A 180 12.26 -34.95 0.14
CA ASP A 180 12.52 -36.37 -0.10
C ASP A 180 13.14 -37.08 1.12
N LYS A 181 13.71 -36.31 2.05
CA LYS A 181 14.33 -36.80 3.29
C LYS A 181 13.32 -36.94 4.44
N GLY A 182 12.08 -36.46 4.27
CA GLY A 182 11.03 -36.51 5.28
C GLY A 182 11.34 -35.69 6.54
N GLN A 183 12.21 -34.68 6.45
CA GLN A 183 12.53 -33.78 7.56
C GLN A 183 11.54 -32.62 7.66
N GLU A 184 10.82 -32.33 6.58
CA GLU A 184 9.81 -31.27 6.53
C GLU A 184 8.46 -31.78 5.99
N GLY A 185 7.37 -31.23 6.50
CA GLY A 185 6.02 -31.54 6.03
C GLY A 185 5.09 -30.34 6.08
N LEU A 186 3.90 -30.48 5.50
CA LEU A 186 2.83 -29.49 5.58
C LEU A 186 1.67 -30.09 6.37
N ALA A 187 1.13 -29.33 7.33
CA ALA A 187 -0.11 -29.66 8.02
C ALA A 187 -1.13 -28.54 7.89
N ILE A 188 -2.39 -28.88 7.69
CA ILE A 188 -3.49 -27.90 7.67
C ILE A 188 -4.11 -27.74 9.05
N SER A 189 -4.57 -26.53 9.35
CA SER A 189 -5.30 -26.23 10.59
C SER A 189 -6.54 -27.09 10.74
N ILE A 190 -6.74 -27.62 11.96
CA ILE A 190 -7.95 -28.37 12.31
C ILE A 190 -9.21 -27.52 12.17
N THR A 191 -9.07 -26.18 12.22
CA THR A 191 -10.18 -25.23 11.94
C THR A 191 -10.71 -25.33 10.51
N ALA A 192 -9.96 -25.92 9.57
CA ALA A 192 -10.46 -26.21 8.22
C ALA A 192 -11.65 -27.18 8.23
N LEU A 193 -11.83 -27.96 9.31
CA LEU A 193 -12.97 -28.86 9.48
C LEU A 193 -14.31 -28.10 9.50
N GLU A 194 -14.35 -26.88 10.04
CA GLU A 194 -15.57 -26.06 10.05
C GLU A 194 -16.09 -25.73 8.65
N LYS A 195 -15.19 -25.66 7.67
CA LYS A 195 -15.54 -25.33 6.29
C LYS A 195 -16.13 -26.51 5.53
N VAL A 196 -15.77 -27.74 5.94
CA VAL A 196 -16.18 -28.96 5.24
C VAL A 196 -17.26 -29.74 5.99
N TRP A 197 -17.38 -29.55 7.32
CA TRP A 197 -18.33 -30.27 8.17
C TRP A 197 -19.02 -29.37 9.22
N ALA A 198 -19.43 -28.17 8.81
CA ALA A 198 -20.01 -27.13 9.66
C ALA A 198 -21.12 -27.59 10.62
N ALA A 199 -21.97 -28.54 10.19
CA ALA A 199 -23.14 -28.98 10.95
C ALA A 199 -22.82 -29.73 12.25
N ARG A 200 -21.59 -30.25 12.40
CA ARG A 200 -21.17 -31.07 13.55
C ARG A 200 -19.81 -30.67 14.12
N SER A 201 -19.03 -29.85 13.42
CA SER A 201 -17.70 -29.42 13.83
C SER A 201 -17.67 -28.38 14.95
N SER A 202 -18.71 -27.54 15.07
CA SER A 202 -18.79 -26.46 16.06
C SER A 202 -18.75 -26.97 17.50
N ASP A 203 -19.31 -28.16 17.74
CA ASP A 203 -19.41 -28.77 19.07
C ASP A 203 -18.14 -29.57 19.43
N LEU A 204 -17.31 -29.88 18.42
CA LEU A 204 -16.08 -30.68 18.57
C LEU A 204 -14.84 -29.83 18.83
N LEU A 205 -14.86 -28.55 18.47
CA LEU A 205 -13.72 -27.63 18.60
C LEU A 205 -13.77 -26.89 19.95
N GLN A 206 -12.82 -27.18 20.82
CA GLN A 206 -12.80 -26.58 22.16
C GLN A 206 -12.27 -25.13 22.12
N PRO A 207 -12.96 -24.17 22.78
CA PRO A 207 -12.43 -22.82 22.98
C PRO A 207 -11.19 -22.85 23.90
N PRO A 208 -10.33 -21.82 23.85
CA PRO A 208 -9.10 -21.78 24.66
C PRO A 208 -9.40 -21.85 26.17
N PRO A 209 -8.55 -22.49 27.00
CA PRO A 209 -8.82 -22.67 28.43
C PRO A 209 -8.91 -21.33 29.18
N GLU A 210 -9.93 -21.20 30.02
CA GLU A 210 -10.17 -20.04 30.91
C GLU A 210 -9.31 -20.17 32.18
N GLU A 211 -8.43 -19.20 32.46
CA GLU A 211 -7.44 -19.29 33.55
C GLU A 211 -8.00 -18.73 34.87
N ILE A 212 -8.19 -19.61 35.87
CA ILE A 212 -8.69 -19.32 37.22
C ILE A 212 -7.59 -18.66 38.07
N ALA A 213 -7.88 -17.50 38.67
CA ALA A 213 -6.96 -16.78 39.57
C ALA A 213 -7.01 -17.31 41.02
N PRO A 214 -5.86 -17.48 41.71
CA PRO A 214 -5.84 -17.65 43.17
C PRO A 214 -5.29 -16.40 43.91
N PRO A 215 -5.59 -16.26 45.22
CA PRO A 215 -5.28 -15.07 46.03
C PRO A 215 -3.84 -15.07 46.59
N SER A 216 -3.39 -13.92 47.10
CA SER A 216 -2.02 -13.63 47.58
C SER A 216 -1.95 -13.40 49.12
N PRO A 217 -0.77 -13.17 49.76
CA PRO A 217 0.34 -14.10 50.03
C PRO A 217 0.83 -14.08 51.53
N ASN A 218 1.52 -15.10 52.09
CA ASN A 218 2.99 -15.24 52.37
C ASN A 218 3.21 -15.87 53.79
N PRO A 219 4.38 -16.50 54.17
CA PRO A 219 5.77 -16.05 53.91
C PRO A 219 6.86 -17.10 53.53
N PHE A 220 7.76 -16.66 52.64
CA PHE A 220 9.23 -16.86 52.53
C PHE A 220 9.88 -18.27 52.66
N LYS A 221 10.55 -18.76 51.59
CA LYS A 221 11.97 -18.50 51.20
C LYS A 221 12.37 -19.22 49.87
N PHE A 222 13.39 -18.66 49.21
CA PHE A 222 13.93 -18.83 47.84
C PHE A 222 14.57 -20.21 47.50
N HIS A 223 14.80 -20.67 46.23
CA HIS A 223 15.63 -20.09 45.14
C HIS A 223 15.49 -20.86 43.76
N PRO A 224 16.10 -20.46 42.60
CA PRO A 224 15.36 -20.15 41.36
C PRO A 224 15.79 -20.86 40.05
N PHE A 225 14.86 -20.98 39.08
CA PHE A 225 15.14 -20.94 37.64
C PHE A 225 14.09 -20.08 36.89
N ARG A 226 14.06 -18.80 37.27
CA ARG A 226 13.89 -17.57 36.47
C ARG A 226 12.88 -17.53 35.30
N PHE A 227 11.62 -17.71 35.65
CA PHE A 227 10.43 -17.13 34.99
C PHE A 227 10.60 -15.60 34.84
N TRP A 228 10.28 -15.01 33.67
CA TRP A 228 10.32 -13.55 33.43
C TRP A 228 8.97 -13.03 32.87
N ARG A 229 7.90 -13.19 33.68
CA ARG A 229 6.77 -12.27 33.97
C ARG A 229 5.99 -11.62 32.78
N ASP A 230 4.73 -12.05 32.60
CA ASP A 230 3.69 -11.49 31.69
C ASP A 230 3.21 -10.05 32.00
N HIS A 231 3.65 -9.45 33.10
CA HIS A 231 3.32 -8.04 33.43
C HIS A 231 3.85 -7.03 32.40
N ASN A 232 4.80 -7.43 31.55
CA ASN A 232 5.51 -6.51 30.68
C ASN A 232 4.79 -6.27 29.34
N LEU A 233 3.94 -7.18 28.87
CA LEU A 233 3.21 -7.02 27.60
C LEU A 233 2.09 -5.97 27.71
N HIS A 234 1.25 -6.06 28.75
CA HIS A 234 0.25 -5.04 29.04
C HIS A 234 0.88 -3.67 29.30
N THR A 235 2.06 -3.65 29.94
CA THR A 235 2.85 -2.43 30.13
C THR A 235 3.29 -1.84 28.80
N ALA A 236 3.76 -2.67 27.85
CA ALA A 236 4.15 -2.23 26.51
C ALA A 236 2.96 -1.66 25.71
N LEU A 237 1.79 -2.29 25.79
CA LEU A 237 0.58 -1.79 25.12
C LEU A 237 0.07 -0.47 25.72
N ARG A 238 0.08 -0.32 27.05
CA ARG A 238 -0.31 0.93 27.73
C ARG A 238 0.64 2.07 27.39
N ILE A 239 1.95 1.83 27.43
CA ILE A 239 2.97 2.82 27.05
C ILE A 239 2.83 3.17 25.57
N GLY A 240 2.63 2.17 24.70
CA GLY A 240 2.41 2.37 23.28
C GLY A 240 1.20 3.28 23.01
N GLY A 241 0.07 3.01 23.65
CA GLY A 241 -1.13 3.85 23.55
C GLY A 241 -0.89 5.30 24.02
N LEU A 242 -0.22 5.48 25.17
CA LEU A 242 0.10 6.81 25.70
C LEU A 242 1.03 7.60 24.75
N VAL A 243 2.07 6.94 24.23
CA VAL A 243 3.00 7.53 23.26
C VAL A 243 2.26 7.91 21.98
N THR A 244 1.39 7.05 21.46
CA THR A 244 0.58 7.35 20.28
C THR A 244 -0.29 8.59 20.51
N VAL A 245 -1.02 8.67 21.62
CA VAL A 245 -1.86 9.83 21.94
C VAL A 245 -1.02 11.11 22.03
N ALA A 246 0.14 11.07 22.69
CA ALA A 246 1.04 12.21 22.79
C ALA A 246 1.56 12.66 21.41
N ILE A 247 2.02 11.72 20.57
CA ILE A 247 2.52 12.02 19.22
C ILE A 247 1.39 12.58 18.34
N CYS A 248 0.21 11.97 18.36
CA CYS A 248 -0.94 12.47 17.60
C CYS A 248 -1.37 13.86 18.08
N GLY A 249 -1.30 14.15 19.37
CA GLY A 249 -1.56 15.48 19.92
C GLY A 249 -0.55 16.53 19.42
N ILE A 250 0.76 16.22 19.48
CA ILE A 250 1.82 17.10 18.97
C ILE A 250 1.65 17.32 17.46
N ARG A 251 1.34 16.25 16.72
CA ARG A 251 1.10 16.29 15.28
C ARG A 251 -0.11 17.17 14.95
N PHE A 252 -1.23 17.00 15.64
CA PHE A 252 -2.44 17.82 15.42
C PHE A 252 -2.21 19.32 15.67
N LEU A 253 -1.32 19.67 16.60
CA LEU A 253 -0.89 21.05 16.86
C LEU A 253 0.13 21.60 15.84
N GLY A 254 0.47 20.81 14.80
CA GLY A 254 1.41 21.20 13.76
C GLY A 254 2.89 21.05 14.11
N GLY A 255 3.24 20.56 15.31
CA GLY A 255 4.62 20.47 15.80
C GLY A 255 5.54 19.53 14.99
N MET A 256 4.96 18.71 14.10
CA MET A 256 5.70 17.76 13.24
C MET A 256 5.60 18.08 11.75
N GLN A 257 4.79 19.07 11.35
CA GLN A 257 4.45 19.31 9.94
C GLN A 257 5.70 19.55 9.08
N SER A 258 6.61 20.44 9.48
CA SER A 258 7.81 20.77 8.70
C SER A 258 8.70 19.53 8.48
N VAL A 259 8.80 18.65 9.47
CA VAL A 259 9.60 17.41 9.36
C VAL A 259 8.89 16.37 8.50
N GLU A 260 7.56 16.24 8.61
CA GLU A 260 6.77 15.34 7.76
C GLU A 260 6.84 15.75 6.29
N LEU A 261 6.76 17.04 5.99
CA LEU A 261 6.90 17.58 4.63
C LEU A 261 8.32 17.42 4.08
N ALA A 262 9.35 17.65 4.91
CA ALA A 262 10.74 17.39 4.50
C ALA A 262 11.00 15.91 4.20
N MET A 263 10.38 15.00 4.97
CA MET A 263 10.47 13.57 4.71
C MET A 263 9.64 13.15 3.49
N PHE A 264 8.49 13.77 3.25
CA PHE A 264 7.76 13.60 1.99
C PHE A 264 8.63 13.95 0.79
N ASP A 265 9.36 15.08 0.84
CA ASP A 265 10.28 15.46 -0.23
C ASP A 265 11.41 14.45 -0.41
N GLN A 266 11.98 13.94 0.68
CA GLN A 266 13.02 12.91 0.63
C GLN A 266 12.49 11.60 0.02
N LEU A 267 11.25 11.21 0.34
CA LEU A 267 10.60 10.05 -0.24
C LEU A 267 10.28 10.25 -1.73
N MET A 268 9.93 11.47 -2.16
CA MET A 268 9.78 11.80 -3.58
C MET A 268 11.11 11.61 -4.33
N ARG A 269 12.22 12.09 -3.76
CA ARG A 269 13.57 11.97 -4.34
C ARG A 269 14.10 10.53 -4.35
N SER A 270 13.65 9.66 -3.44
CA SER A 270 14.12 8.28 -3.35
C SER A 270 13.43 7.31 -4.32
N ARG A 271 12.40 7.76 -5.04
CA ARG A 271 11.76 6.97 -6.10
C ARG A 271 12.78 6.73 -7.22
N LEU A 272 13.04 5.47 -7.57
CA LEU A 272 13.83 5.14 -8.77
C LEU A 272 13.06 5.64 -9.99
N SER A 273 13.49 6.77 -10.57
CA SER A 273 12.80 7.39 -11.71
C SER A 273 12.95 6.53 -12.97
N SER A 274 11.98 5.66 -13.23
CA SER A 274 11.78 5.00 -14.52
C SER A 274 10.82 5.79 -15.43
N ASP A 275 10.35 6.95 -14.97
CA ASP A 275 9.42 7.79 -15.71
C ASP A 275 10.10 8.38 -16.96
N GLU A 276 9.58 8.05 -18.13
CA GLU A 276 9.92 8.73 -19.39
C GLU A 276 9.30 10.13 -19.43
N ALA A 277 9.81 11.01 -20.29
CA ALA A 277 9.15 12.31 -20.53
C ALA A 277 7.71 12.10 -21.05
N ASP A 278 6.81 13.03 -20.75
CA ASP A 278 5.44 13.03 -21.24
C ASP A 278 5.42 13.46 -22.71
N ASP A 279 5.25 12.49 -23.61
CA ASP A 279 5.24 12.69 -25.06
C ASP A 279 4.03 13.47 -25.57
N ARG A 280 3.01 13.68 -24.72
CA ARG A 280 1.83 14.50 -25.06
C ARG A 280 2.12 15.99 -24.95
N LEU A 281 3.23 16.37 -24.31
CA LEU A 281 3.59 17.75 -23.97
C LEU A 281 4.84 18.19 -24.73
N LEU A 282 4.88 19.47 -25.09
CA LEU A 282 6.09 20.16 -25.52
C LEU A 282 6.11 21.57 -24.91
N ILE A 283 7.28 22.02 -24.46
CA ILE A 283 7.46 23.35 -23.89
C ILE A 283 8.31 24.20 -24.85
N ILE A 284 7.77 25.35 -25.26
CA ILE A 284 8.49 26.41 -25.95
C ILE A 284 8.97 27.40 -24.90
N GLU A 285 10.28 27.40 -24.66
CA GLU A 285 10.96 28.22 -23.66
C GLU A 285 11.19 29.64 -24.20
N VAL A 286 10.61 30.63 -23.54
CA VAL A 286 10.91 32.06 -23.77
C VAL A 286 11.99 32.47 -22.78
N ASP A 287 13.24 32.32 -23.21
CA ASP A 287 14.42 32.68 -22.43
C ASP A 287 14.76 34.18 -22.51
N GLN A 288 15.77 34.60 -21.74
CA GLN A 288 16.20 36.01 -21.72
C GLN A 288 16.71 36.48 -23.09
N ALA A 289 17.30 35.59 -23.90
CA ALA A 289 17.74 35.91 -25.25
C ALA A 289 16.53 36.21 -26.15
N ALA A 290 15.48 35.41 -26.09
CA ALA A 290 14.23 35.63 -26.82
C ALA A 290 13.49 36.90 -26.35
N ILE A 291 13.60 37.29 -25.07
CA ILE A 291 13.07 38.56 -24.57
C ILE A 291 13.88 39.75 -25.12
N ASN A 292 15.20 39.62 -25.18
CA ASN A 292 16.11 40.68 -25.62
C ASN A 292 16.16 40.84 -27.14
N ASP A 293 15.97 39.78 -27.91
CA ASP A 293 15.99 39.82 -29.39
C ASP A 293 14.77 40.54 -29.98
N GLN A 294 13.77 40.87 -29.17
CA GLN A 294 12.59 41.62 -29.59
C GLN A 294 12.88 43.11 -29.76
N ASP A 295 12.24 43.73 -30.76
CA ASP A 295 12.30 45.17 -31.02
C ASP A 295 11.99 45.94 -29.73
N PRO A 296 12.91 46.78 -29.21
CA PRO A 296 12.70 47.56 -28.00
C PRO A 296 11.41 48.39 -28.00
N ASN A 297 10.94 48.82 -29.17
CA ASN A 297 9.70 49.60 -29.34
C ASN A 297 8.44 48.73 -29.29
N GLU A 298 8.57 47.42 -29.51
CA GLU A 298 7.48 46.44 -29.46
C GLU A 298 7.50 45.61 -28.17
N ARG A 299 8.50 45.80 -27.28
CA ARG A 299 8.57 45.11 -25.99
C ARG A 299 7.41 45.51 -25.10
N ARG A 300 6.71 44.52 -24.55
CA ARG A 300 5.52 44.70 -23.72
C ARG A 300 5.77 44.19 -22.31
N GLY A 301 6.51 44.97 -21.53
CA GLY A 301 6.94 44.56 -20.19
C GLY A 301 8.13 43.60 -20.22
N SER A 302 8.67 43.28 -19.03
CA SER A 302 9.91 42.52 -18.88
C SER A 302 9.76 41.01 -19.11
N ALA A 303 8.53 40.48 -19.15
CA ALA A 303 8.24 39.04 -19.19
C ALA A 303 7.10 38.67 -20.15
N SER A 304 6.93 39.38 -21.28
CA SER A 304 5.97 39.03 -22.33
C SER A 304 6.58 39.14 -23.73
N LEU A 305 5.91 38.51 -24.70
CA LEU A 305 6.20 38.60 -26.12
C LEU A 305 5.52 39.80 -26.78
N SER A 306 6.19 40.34 -27.78
CA SER A 306 5.68 41.33 -28.73
C SER A 306 4.60 40.70 -29.60
N ASP A 307 3.74 41.54 -30.16
CA ASP A 307 2.64 41.09 -31.02
C ASP A 307 3.16 40.39 -32.27
N ARG A 308 4.28 40.87 -32.82
CA ARG A 308 4.96 40.29 -33.97
C ARG A 308 5.45 38.88 -33.64
N THR A 309 6.26 38.75 -32.59
CA THR A 309 6.84 37.46 -32.20
C THR A 309 5.78 36.44 -31.85
N LEU A 310 4.73 36.84 -31.12
CA LEU A 310 3.63 35.94 -30.78
C LEU A 310 2.81 35.54 -32.03
N ASN A 311 2.58 36.47 -32.95
CA ASN A 311 1.91 36.16 -34.22
C ASN A 311 2.71 35.16 -35.05
N ASP A 312 4.01 35.37 -35.20
CA ASP A 312 4.90 34.50 -35.97
C ASP A 312 5.00 33.10 -35.35
N LEU A 313 5.09 33.03 -34.02
CA LEU A 313 5.06 31.78 -33.25
C LEU A 313 3.78 30.99 -33.51
N LEU A 314 2.62 31.63 -33.35
CA LEU A 314 1.33 30.95 -33.52
C LEU A 314 1.07 30.58 -34.99
N GLN A 315 1.48 31.43 -35.94
CA GLN A 315 1.40 31.13 -37.37
C GLN A 315 2.27 29.92 -37.74
N LYS A 316 3.47 29.81 -37.16
CA LYS A 316 4.34 28.66 -37.37
C LYS A 316 3.78 27.38 -36.73
N LEU A 317 3.15 27.49 -35.55
CA LEU A 317 2.48 26.36 -34.90
C LEU A 317 1.30 25.82 -35.71
N ASP A 318 0.61 26.62 -36.51
CA ASP A 318 -0.50 26.15 -37.34
C ASP A 318 -0.09 25.06 -38.33
N ALA A 319 1.11 25.17 -38.90
CA ALA A 319 1.66 24.19 -39.83
C ALA A 319 1.77 22.79 -39.20
N TYR A 320 1.87 22.72 -37.88
CA TYR A 320 2.03 21.48 -37.13
C TYR A 320 0.75 20.98 -36.44
N GLN A 321 -0.33 21.75 -36.50
CA GLN A 321 -1.64 21.40 -35.95
C GLN A 321 -1.60 20.82 -34.51
N PRO A 322 -1.04 21.54 -33.52
CA PRO A 322 -1.13 21.11 -32.12
C PRO A 322 -2.60 21.07 -31.70
N LYS A 323 -2.92 20.17 -30.77
CA LYS A 323 -4.30 19.99 -30.28
C LYS A 323 -4.72 21.09 -29.31
N THR A 324 -3.79 21.51 -28.46
CA THR A 324 -3.99 22.56 -27.46
C THR A 324 -2.73 23.41 -27.40
N ILE A 325 -2.89 24.72 -27.29
CA ILE A 325 -1.81 25.69 -27.12
C ILE A 325 -2.06 26.43 -25.81
N GLY A 326 -1.18 26.23 -24.83
CA GLY A 326 -1.20 26.96 -23.57
C GLY A 326 -0.22 28.12 -23.62
N LEU A 327 -0.73 29.35 -23.50
CA LEU A 327 0.07 30.55 -23.40
C LEU A 327 0.17 30.98 -21.93
N ASP A 328 1.21 30.51 -21.26
CA ASP A 328 1.58 30.86 -19.88
C ASP A 328 2.45 32.13 -19.87
N ILE A 329 1.91 33.19 -20.46
CA ILE A 329 2.53 34.51 -20.55
C ILE A 329 1.47 35.56 -20.26
N TYR A 330 1.73 36.43 -19.30
CA TYR A 330 0.82 37.50 -18.95
C TYR A 330 0.75 38.55 -20.05
N ARG A 331 -0.47 38.84 -20.50
CA ARG A 331 -0.74 39.79 -21.58
C ARG A 331 -1.98 40.63 -21.26
N ASN A 332 -1.88 41.47 -20.25
CA ASN A 332 -2.94 42.36 -19.77
C ASN A 332 -3.14 43.63 -20.63
N PHE A 333 -2.77 43.59 -21.92
CA PHE A 333 -2.74 44.75 -22.82
C PHE A 333 -3.31 44.39 -24.20
N GLU A 334 -3.85 45.38 -24.90
CA GLU A 334 -4.42 45.18 -26.24
C GLU A 334 -3.35 44.89 -27.30
N VAL A 335 -3.73 44.09 -28.30
CA VAL A 335 -3.01 43.93 -29.56
C VAL A 335 -2.95 45.28 -30.29
N THR A 336 -1.74 45.64 -30.71
CA THR A 336 -1.45 46.84 -31.48
C THR A 336 -2.15 46.86 -32.83
N LYS A 337 -2.42 48.07 -33.34
CA LYS A 337 -3.14 48.29 -34.61
C LYS A 337 -2.63 47.43 -35.79
N PRO A 338 -1.31 47.26 -36.02
CA PRO A 338 -0.81 46.44 -37.13
C PRO A 338 -1.23 44.97 -37.06
N PHE A 339 -1.36 44.41 -35.84
CA PHE A 339 -1.63 42.99 -35.62
C PHE A 339 -3.09 42.71 -35.20
N LYS A 340 -3.96 43.74 -35.13
CA LYS A 340 -5.38 43.54 -34.73
C LYS A 340 -6.14 42.57 -35.63
N ARG A 341 -5.84 42.52 -36.93
CA ARG A 341 -6.48 41.60 -37.88
C ARG A 341 -5.86 40.20 -37.93
N THR A 342 -4.63 40.05 -37.45
CA THR A 342 -3.93 38.75 -37.44
C THR A 342 -4.00 38.15 -36.04
N LEU A 343 -3.11 38.58 -35.14
CA LEU A 343 -3.05 38.11 -33.75
C LEU A 343 -4.36 38.36 -33.01
N GLY A 344 -4.95 39.55 -33.17
CA GLY A 344 -6.19 39.91 -32.47
C GLY A 344 -7.38 39.03 -32.86
N GLU A 345 -7.57 38.74 -34.15
CA GLU A 345 -8.62 37.79 -34.58
C GLU A 345 -8.30 36.35 -34.19
N ARG A 346 -7.03 35.95 -34.24
CA ARG A 346 -6.59 34.63 -33.80
C ARG A 346 -6.90 34.41 -32.31
N LEU A 347 -6.51 35.33 -31.44
CA LEU A 347 -6.83 35.24 -30.01
C LEU A 347 -8.34 35.22 -29.75
N ARG A 348 -9.15 35.87 -30.59
CA ARG A 348 -10.61 35.80 -30.48
C ARG A 348 -11.19 34.45 -30.89
N ARG A 349 -10.72 33.87 -32.01
CA ARG A 349 -11.40 32.73 -32.66
C ARG A 349 -10.74 31.36 -32.48
N ASP A 350 -9.44 31.31 -32.23
CA ASP A 350 -8.70 30.03 -32.15
C ASP A 350 -8.91 29.37 -30.78
N ASP A 351 -9.86 28.45 -30.71
CA ASP A 351 -10.23 27.77 -29.48
C ASP A 351 -9.12 26.89 -28.90
N ARG A 352 -8.08 26.58 -29.68
CA ARG A 352 -6.90 25.85 -29.21
C ARG A 352 -6.04 26.69 -28.27
N VAL A 353 -6.11 28.02 -28.37
CA VAL A 353 -5.30 28.95 -27.57
C VAL A 353 -6.00 29.23 -26.25
N ILE A 354 -5.39 28.75 -25.17
CA ILE A 354 -5.79 28.95 -23.79
C ILE A 354 -4.76 29.87 -23.14
N THR A 355 -5.23 30.89 -22.44
CA THR A 355 -4.38 31.94 -21.86
C THR A 355 -4.55 32.01 -20.34
N VAL A 356 -3.67 32.77 -19.70
CA VAL A 356 -3.63 32.89 -18.24
C VAL A 356 -4.17 34.23 -17.74
N CYS A 357 -4.71 34.20 -16.53
CA CYS A 357 -4.82 35.38 -15.66
C CYS A 357 -4.28 35.04 -14.27
N LYS A 358 -4.06 36.06 -13.44
CA LYS A 358 -3.59 35.88 -12.06
C LYS A 358 -4.59 36.49 -11.09
N VAL A 359 -4.97 35.73 -10.08
CA VAL A 359 -5.88 36.23 -9.03
C VAL A 359 -5.11 37.12 -8.05
N PRO A 360 -5.74 38.16 -7.47
CA PRO A 360 -5.10 38.96 -6.44
C PRO A 360 -4.69 38.09 -5.25
N ASP A 361 -3.52 38.37 -4.69
CA ASP A 361 -3.04 37.69 -3.50
C ASP A 361 -2.61 38.75 -2.47
N SER A 362 -3.43 38.90 -1.44
CA SER A 362 -3.18 39.84 -0.35
C SER A 362 -1.95 39.48 0.47
N GLY A 363 -1.54 38.21 0.50
CA GLY A 363 -0.37 37.73 1.23
C GLY A 363 0.95 38.14 0.58
N SER A 364 1.03 38.09 -0.75
CA SER A 364 2.20 38.55 -1.52
C SER A 364 2.12 40.02 -1.96
N GLY A 365 0.98 40.69 -1.71
CA GLY A 365 0.73 42.05 -2.17
C GLY A 365 0.48 42.16 -3.68
N SER A 366 0.16 41.05 -4.35
CA SER A 366 -0.13 41.03 -5.79
C SER A 366 -1.54 41.55 -6.06
N SER A 367 -1.67 42.54 -6.94
CA SER A 367 -2.96 43.08 -7.39
C SER A 367 -3.68 42.21 -8.44
N GLY A 368 -3.13 41.02 -8.75
CA GLY A 368 -3.61 40.16 -9.82
C GLY A 368 -3.28 40.70 -11.22
N ILE A 369 -3.54 39.89 -12.25
CA ILE A 369 -3.24 40.22 -13.65
C ILE A 369 -4.44 39.85 -14.53
N LYS A 370 -4.89 40.81 -15.36
CA LYS A 370 -6.00 40.61 -16.32
C LYS A 370 -5.59 39.64 -17.43
N PRO A 371 -6.53 38.82 -17.94
CA PRO A 371 -6.31 38.05 -19.16
C PRO A 371 -6.16 38.97 -20.39
N PRO A 372 -5.73 38.42 -21.55
CA PRO A 372 -5.74 39.13 -22.82
C PRO A 372 -7.12 39.71 -23.15
N PRO A 373 -7.23 41.03 -23.44
CA PRO A 373 -8.51 41.67 -23.77
C PRO A 373 -9.23 41.05 -24.98
N GLU A 374 -8.47 40.45 -25.89
CA GLU A 374 -8.99 39.81 -27.09
C GLU A 374 -9.60 38.43 -26.84
N VAL A 375 -9.34 37.78 -25.70
CA VAL A 375 -9.95 36.49 -25.35
C VAL A 375 -11.20 36.76 -24.51
N PRO A 376 -12.42 36.62 -25.07
CA PRO A 376 -13.62 36.95 -24.34
C PRO A 376 -13.93 35.86 -23.31
N SER A 377 -13.46 36.08 -22.08
CA SER A 377 -13.62 35.16 -20.94
C SER A 377 -15.09 34.88 -20.59
N ASN A 378 -15.98 35.85 -20.84
CA ASN A 378 -17.42 35.74 -20.60
C ASN A 378 -18.19 35.00 -21.73
N ARG A 379 -17.66 34.96 -22.96
CA ARG A 379 -18.33 34.32 -24.11
C ARG A 379 -17.77 32.94 -24.45
N THR A 380 -16.54 32.65 -24.02
CA THR A 380 -15.85 31.37 -24.28
C THR A 380 -15.32 30.79 -22.97
N PRO A 381 -16.20 30.18 -22.15
CA PRO A 381 -15.79 29.51 -20.92
C PRO A 381 -14.77 28.43 -21.25
N GLY A 382 -13.63 28.43 -20.56
CA GLY A 382 -12.59 27.41 -20.74
C GLY A 382 -11.33 27.85 -21.48
N ARG A 383 -11.30 29.08 -22.03
CA ARG A 383 -10.11 29.61 -22.73
C ARG A 383 -9.21 30.52 -21.91
N VAL A 384 -9.60 30.78 -20.66
CA VAL A 384 -8.79 31.48 -19.66
C VAL A 384 -8.77 30.64 -18.39
N GLY A 385 -7.58 30.37 -17.85
CA GLY A 385 -7.40 29.74 -16.55
C GLY A 385 -6.48 30.56 -15.66
N PHE A 386 -6.61 30.43 -14.34
CA PHE A 386 -5.68 31.09 -13.43
C PHE A 386 -4.35 30.32 -13.39
N SER A 387 -3.22 31.03 -13.34
CA SER A 387 -1.87 30.45 -13.30
C SER A 387 -1.29 30.35 -11.88
N ASP A 388 -2.08 30.69 -10.87
CA ASP A 388 -1.66 30.73 -9.47
C ASP A 388 -1.17 29.39 -8.93
N PHE A 389 -0.10 29.45 -8.14
CA PHE A 389 0.45 28.32 -7.41
C PHE A 389 0.22 28.51 -5.91
N VAL A 390 0.04 27.40 -5.21
CA VAL A 390 0.06 27.39 -3.74
C VAL A 390 1.34 26.71 -3.31
N ALA A 391 2.23 27.51 -2.71
CA ALA A 391 3.47 27.01 -2.15
C ALA A 391 3.37 26.88 -0.63
N ASP A 392 4.08 25.88 -0.11
CA ASP A 392 4.30 25.77 1.33
C ASP A 392 5.51 26.62 1.75
N GLU A 393 5.89 26.51 3.02
CA GLU A 393 7.11 27.10 3.56
C GLU A 393 8.34 26.79 2.67
N GLY A 394 9.17 27.81 2.44
CA GLY A 394 10.31 27.72 1.52
C GLY A 394 9.95 27.79 0.03
N THR A 395 8.75 28.27 -0.31
CA THR A 395 8.22 28.41 -1.68
C THR A 395 8.19 27.09 -2.48
N ILE A 396 8.08 25.97 -1.78
CA ILE A 396 8.03 24.63 -2.38
C ILE A 396 6.61 24.32 -2.81
N VAL A 397 6.42 24.05 -4.09
CA VAL A 397 5.12 23.65 -4.64
C VAL A 397 4.94 22.15 -4.42
N ARG A 398 4.05 21.77 -3.49
CA ARG A 398 3.63 20.36 -3.29
C ARG A 398 2.19 20.11 -3.69
N ARG A 399 1.45 21.18 -3.94
CA ARG A 399 0.00 21.19 -4.16
C ARG A 399 -0.31 21.80 -5.51
N GLN A 400 -1.36 21.29 -6.13
CA GLN A 400 -1.91 21.78 -7.39
C GLN A 400 -3.32 22.31 -7.12
N LEU A 401 -3.56 23.57 -7.49
CA LEU A 401 -4.90 24.12 -7.57
C LEU A 401 -5.59 23.61 -8.84
N LEU A 402 -6.86 23.23 -8.70
CA LEU A 402 -7.75 22.89 -9.82
C LEU A 402 -8.85 23.92 -10.00
N GLU A 403 -9.33 24.50 -8.91
CA GLU A 403 -10.43 25.46 -8.88
C GLU A 403 -10.22 26.48 -7.77
N MET A 404 -10.69 27.70 -7.99
CA MET A 404 -10.86 28.70 -6.92
C MET A 404 -12.30 28.81 -6.46
N SER A 405 -12.47 29.08 -5.17
CA SER A 405 -13.78 29.35 -4.56
C SER A 405 -14.41 30.61 -5.15
N LEU A 406 -15.72 30.77 -5.02
CA LEU A 406 -16.45 31.93 -5.57
C LEU A 406 -15.95 33.26 -4.97
N GLU A 407 -15.58 33.25 -3.69
CA GLU A 407 -15.05 34.43 -2.98
C GLU A 407 -13.69 34.88 -3.52
N GLN A 408 -12.92 33.96 -4.09
CA GLN A 408 -11.61 34.24 -4.70
C GLN A 408 -11.72 34.71 -6.16
N ARG A 409 -12.91 34.63 -6.78
CA ARG A 409 -13.13 35.05 -8.18
C ARG A 409 -13.42 36.53 -8.28
N GLU A 410 -12.43 37.33 -7.93
CA GLU A 410 -12.52 38.78 -7.94
C GLU A 410 -11.79 39.41 -9.15
N PRO A 411 -12.17 40.63 -9.58
CA PRO A 411 -11.36 41.38 -10.52
C PRO A 411 -9.90 41.46 -10.02
N PRO A 412 -8.89 41.27 -10.88
CA PRO A 412 -8.94 41.26 -12.34
C PRO A 412 -9.09 39.89 -13.02
N CYS A 413 -9.23 38.78 -12.29
CA CYS A 413 -9.22 37.43 -12.84
C CYS A 413 -10.42 36.61 -12.33
N PHE A 414 -11.39 36.36 -13.22
CA PHE A 414 -12.62 35.63 -12.91
C PHE A 414 -12.54 34.14 -13.27
N ALA A 415 -11.34 33.61 -13.52
CA ALA A 415 -11.17 32.22 -13.94
C ALA A 415 -11.59 31.28 -12.80
N GLN A 416 -12.53 30.39 -13.08
CA GLN A 416 -12.95 29.36 -12.14
C GLN A 416 -11.90 28.26 -11.96
N PHE A 417 -11.36 27.78 -13.07
CA PHE A 417 -10.48 26.63 -13.11
C PHE A 417 -9.05 27.03 -13.42
N ALA A 418 -8.10 26.25 -12.90
CA ALA A 418 -6.68 26.43 -13.12
C ALA A 418 -6.33 26.28 -14.61
N PHE A 419 -5.31 27.00 -15.04
CA PHE A 419 -4.77 26.91 -16.39
C PHE A 419 -4.43 25.46 -16.79
N SER A 420 -3.76 24.71 -15.92
CA SER A 420 -3.46 23.30 -16.13
C SER A 420 -4.70 22.43 -16.35
N LEU A 421 -5.79 22.68 -15.61
CA LEU A 421 -7.05 21.96 -15.77
C LEU A 421 -7.75 22.31 -17.09
N GLN A 422 -7.74 23.59 -17.49
CA GLN A 422 -8.32 24.03 -18.77
C GLN A 422 -7.61 23.39 -19.95
N LEU A 423 -6.26 23.34 -19.92
CA LEU A 423 -5.48 22.69 -20.97
C LEU A 423 -5.79 21.20 -21.10
N ALA A 424 -5.85 20.49 -19.97
CA ALA A 424 -6.17 19.07 -19.95
C ALA A 424 -7.62 18.81 -20.42
N ALA A 425 -8.57 19.61 -19.96
CA ALA A 425 -9.99 19.53 -20.35
C ALA A 425 -10.17 19.75 -21.86
N HIS A 426 -9.53 20.79 -22.42
CA HIS A 426 -9.54 21.06 -23.86
C HIS A 426 -8.91 19.93 -24.66
N TYR A 427 -7.74 19.45 -24.23
CA TYR A 427 -7.04 18.33 -24.88
C TYR A 427 -7.87 17.05 -24.92
N LEU A 428 -8.66 16.78 -23.87
CA LEU A 428 -9.51 15.60 -23.76
C LEU A 428 -10.91 15.78 -24.38
N HIS A 429 -11.22 16.99 -24.87
CA HIS A 429 -12.58 17.41 -25.26
C HIS A 429 -13.60 17.04 -24.17
N ALA A 430 -13.30 17.45 -22.95
CA ALA A 430 -14.08 17.16 -21.74
C ALA A 430 -14.27 18.42 -20.92
N LYS A 431 -15.31 18.44 -20.08
CA LYS A 431 -15.54 19.53 -19.12
C LYS A 431 -15.42 18.98 -17.70
N PRO A 432 -14.85 19.74 -16.74
CA PRO A 432 -14.93 19.39 -15.33
C PRO A 432 -16.38 19.41 -14.86
N GLU A 433 -16.83 18.33 -14.24
CA GLU A 433 -18.19 18.17 -13.71
C GLU A 433 -18.15 18.14 -12.18
N PRO A 434 -18.97 18.93 -11.48
CA PRO A 434 -19.00 18.92 -10.02
C PRO A 434 -19.52 17.58 -9.50
N THR A 435 -18.98 17.14 -8.37
CA THR A 435 -19.37 15.92 -7.66
C THR A 435 -19.43 16.19 -6.15
N PRO A 436 -20.14 15.35 -5.35
CA PRO A 436 -20.14 15.51 -3.89
C PRO A 436 -18.75 15.45 -3.25
N GLU A 437 -17.81 14.78 -3.91
CA GLU A 437 -16.44 14.56 -3.43
C GLU A 437 -15.41 15.49 -4.08
N GLY A 438 -15.82 16.49 -4.88
CA GLY A 438 -14.91 17.35 -5.63
C GLY A 438 -15.33 17.58 -7.08
N TYR A 439 -14.40 17.43 -8.02
CA TYR A 439 -14.68 17.51 -9.46
C TYR A 439 -14.27 16.23 -10.16
N SER A 440 -15.01 15.87 -11.21
CA SER A 440 -14.65 14.79 -12.11
C SER A 440 -14.30 15.29 -13.50
N LEU A 441 -13.36 14.62 -14.15
CA LEU A 441 -13.03 14.83 -15.56
C LEU A 441 -12.94 13.46 -16.23
N LYS A 442 -13.73 13.22 -17.29
CA LYS A 442 -13.82 11.90 -17.96
C LYS A 442 -14.04 10.73 -16.97
N GLY A 443 -14.90 10.94 -15.96
CA GLY A 443 -15.24 9.93 -14.94
C GLY A 443 -14.18 9.70 -13.86
N THR A 444 -13.06 10.43 -13.88
CA THR A 444 -12.04 10.39 -12.82
C THR A 444 -12.31 11.50 -11.81
N VAL A 445 -12.47 11.16 -10.53
CA VAL A 445 -12.72 12.11 -9.44
C VAL A 445 -11.41 12.60 -8.83
N PHE A 446 -11.24 13.91 -8.74
CA PHE A 446 -10.17 14.57 -8.01
C PHE A 446 -10.73 14.99 -6.65
N LYS A 447 -10.20 14.40 -5.57
CA LYS A 447 -10.66 14.67 -4.20
C LYS A 447 -9.86 15.86 -3.64
N PRO A 448 -10.53 16.89 -3.10
CA PRO A 448 -9.84 18.04 -2.56
C PRO A 448 -9.10 17.66 -1.27
N LEU A 449 -7.96 18.33 -1.03
CA LEU A 449 -7.29 18.28 0.25
C LEU A 449 -8.15 18.90 1.33
N GLN A 450 -8.08 18.32 2.52
CA GLN A 450 -8.65 18.88 3.73
C GLN A 450 -7.51 19.50 4.56
N GLY A 451 -7.86 20.39 5.51
CA GLY A 451 -6.87 21.04 6.38
C GLY A 451 -5.96 20.07 7.14
N TYR A 452 -6.42 18.83 7.37
CA TYR A 452 -5.70 17.76 8.05
C TYR A 452 -5.53 16.54 7.15
N THR A 453 -4.66 16.65 6.14
CA THR A 453 -4.40 15.58 5.16
C THR A 453 -2.93 15.18 5.19
N GLY A 454 -2.64 13.91 5.51
CA GLY A 454 -1.27 13.43 5.62
C GLY A 454 -0.47 14.27 6.63
N GLY A 455 0.70 14.77 6.22
CA GLY A 455 1.55 15.62 7.06
C GLY A 455 1.04 17.05 7.30
N TYR A 456 -0.04 17.49 6.62
CA TYR A 456 -0.60 18.84 6.81
C TYR A 456 -1.52 18.90 8.03
N GLN A 457 -1.40 19.97 8.82
CA GLN A 457 -2.03 20.14 10.13
C GLN A 457 -2.61 21.56 10.28
N GLY A 458 -3.79 21.78 9.67
CA GLY A 458 -4.50 23.07 9.72
C GLY A 458 -4.14 24.04 8.60
N ILE A 459 -3.86 23.55 7.39
CA ILE A 459 -3.64 24.42 6.22
C ILE A 459 -4.94 25.07 5.73
N ASP A 460 -4.81 26.24 5.10
CA ASP A 460 -5.88 26.78 4.26
C ASP A 460 -6.04 25.88 3.01
N ALA A 461 -7.11 25.11 3.02
CA ALA A 461 -7.53 24.23 1.94
C ALA A 461 -8.56 24.91 1.02
N GLY A 462 -8.63 26.25 1.00
CA GLY A 462 -9.51 27.03 0.14
C GLY A 462 -9.32 26.71 -1.34
N GLY A 463 -10.44 26.76 -2.08
CA GLY A 463 -10.50 26.25 -3.46
C GLY A 463 -10.42 24.73 -3.53
N HIS A 464 -10.14 24.20 -4.71
CA HIS A 464 -9.96 22.76 -4.92
C HIS A 464 -8.47 22.48 -5.11
N GLN A 465 -7.82 21.96 -4.07
CA GLN A 465 -6.39 21.62 -4.09
C GLN A 465 -6.18 20.11 -4.06
N ILE A 466 -5.16 19.61 -4.75
CA ILE A 466 -4.71 18.21 -4.70
C ILE A 466 -3.18 18.15 -4.50
N LEU A 467 -2.66 17.01 -4.03
CA LEU A 467 -1.21 16.80 -3.99
C LEU A 467 -0.65 16.65 -5.42
N LEU A 468 0.53 17.22 -5.65
CA LEU A 468 1.23 17.14 -6.92
C LEU A 468 2.22 15.97 -6.93
N ASN A 469 1.94 14.99 -7.78
CA ASN A 469 2.75 13.81 -8.02
C ASN A 469 3.76 14.06 -9.15
N TYR A 470 4.84 14.77 -8.82
CA TYR A 470 5.90 15.11 -9.77
C TYR A 470 6.40 13.89 -10.56
N ARG A 471 6.66 14.11 -11.83
CA ARG A 471 7.40 13.23 -12.71
C ARG A 471 8.83 13.75 -12.81
N SER A 472 9.84 12.91 -12.68
CA SER A 472 11.25 13.35 -12.71
C SER A 472 12.09 12.51 -13.67
N PRO A 473 11.87 12.61 -15.00
CA PRO A 473 12.64 11.83 -15.97
C PRO A 473 14.13 12.13 -15.86
N LYS A 474 14.95 11.07 -15.85
CA LYS A 474 16.41 11.18 -15.63
C LYS A 474 16.78 11.92 -14.34
N GLY A 475 15.93 11.83 -13.31
CA GLY A 475 16.20 12.41 -11.99
C GLY A 475 15.84 13.90 -11.81
N SER A 476 15.28 14.58 -12.81
CA SER A 476 14.91 16.00 -12.70
C SER A 476 13.45 16.25 -13.12
N PRO A 477 12.65 16.98 -12.31
CA PRO A 477 11.31 17.41 -12.71
C PRO A 477 11.30 18.41 -13.87
N ARG A 478 12.44 19.02 -14.21
CA ARG A 478 12.54 19.92 -15.37
C ARG A 478 12.43 19.19 -16.71
N ASN A 479 12.76 17.90 -16.73
CA ASN A 479 12.75 17.07 -17.94
C ASN A 479 11.39 16.41 -18.23
N ILE A 480 10.31 17.02 -17.76
CA ILE A 480 8.94 16.50 -17.90
C ILE A 480 8.49 16.31 -19.35
N ALA A 481 8.99 17.14 -20.26
CA ALA A 481 8.59 17.16 -21.65
C ALA A 481 9.79 17.55 -22.53
N GLU A 482 9.64 17.39 -23.83
CA GLU A 482 10.55 17.96 -24.81
C GLU A 482 10.52 19.50 -24.72
N ARG A 483 11.69 20.13 -24.79
CA ARG A 483 11.86 21.58 -24.61
C ARG A 483 12.62 22.17 -25.79
N ILE A 484 12.12 23.28 -26.32
CA ILE A 484 12.75 24.01 -27.42
C ILE A 484 12.69 25.51 -27.12
N THR A 485 13.78 26.24 -27.39
CA THR A 485 13.77 27.69 -27.22
C THR A 485 12.94 28.33 -28.34
N LEU A 486 12.28 29.45 -28.02
CA LEU A 486 11.50 30.21 -29.00
C LEU A 486 12.34 30.58 -30.23
N LYS A 487 13.61 30.95 -30.02
CA LYS A 487 14.54 31.29 -31.09
C LYS A 487 14.79 30.12 -32.05
N ASN A 488 15.09 28.94 -31.52
CA ASN A 488 15.33 27.75 -32.35
C ASN A 488 14.04 27.31 -33.06
N PHE A 489 12.90 27.38 -32.37
CA PHE A 489 11.61 27.09 -32.96
C PHE A 489 11.32 28.03 -34.15
N LEU A 490 11.53 29.34 -34.02
CA LEU A 490 11.32 30.31 -35.10
C LEU A 490 12.35 30.17 -36.24
N ALA A 491 13.61 29.83 -35.93
CA ALA A 491 14.66 29.61 -36.92
C ALA A 491 14.43 28.38 -37.82
N GLY A 492 13.57 27.44 -37.39
CA GLY A 492 13.22 26.26 -38.19
C GLY A 492 14.15 25.08 -37.97
N ASP A 493 14.62 24.89 -36.73
CA ASP A 493 15.38 23.73 -36.32
C ASP A 493 14.67 22.41 -36.76
N PRO A 494 15.30 21.55 -37.57
CA PRO A 494 14.69 20.34 -38.15
C PRO A 494 14.25 19.28 -37.14
N LEU A 495 14.63 19.39 -35.86
CA LEU A 495 14.33 18.39 -34.83
C LEU A 495 12.83 18.30 -34.45
N THR A 496 11.96 19.19 -34.94
CA THR A 496 10.57 19.33 -34.46
C THR A 496 9.47 19.03 -35.49
N VAL A 497 9.77 18.46 -36.67
CA VAL A 497 8.84 18.51 -37.81
C VAL A 497 7.72 17.44 -37.83
N ASP A 498 7.90 16.28 -37.20
CA ASP A 498 6.87 15.21 -37.24
C ASP A 498 6.10 14.99 -35.91
N ARG A 499 6.39 15.77 -34.87
CA ARG A 499 6.02 15.40 -33.49
C ARG A 499 4.96 16.28 -32.84
N LEU A 500 4.61 17.44 -33.39
CA LEU A 500 3.72 18.38 -32.70
C LEU A 500 2.22 18.12 -32.89
N GLN A 501 1.85 17.28 -33.86
CA GLN A 501 0.46 16.91 -34.10
C GLN A 501 -0.11 16.19 -32.87
N ASN A 502 -1.34 16.53 -32.50
CA ASN A 502 -2.04 15.93 -31.35
C ASN A 502 -1.35 16.11 -29.98
N ARG A 503 -0.46 17.11 -29.82
CA ARG A 503 0.18 17.47 -28.55
C ARG A 503 -0.39 18.74 -27.92
N ILE A 504 -0.09 18.93 -26.64
CA ILE A 504 -0.24 20.20 -25.92
C ILE A 504 1.08 20.94 -26.00
N VAL A 505 1.06 22.16 -26.56
CA VAL A 505 2.24 23.04 -26.62
C VAL A 505 2.08 24.12 -25.55
N LEU A 506 2.98 24.12 -24.57
CA LEU A 506 3.06 25.12 -23.52
C LEU A 506 4.11 26.17 -23.90
N ILE A 507 3.76 27.44 -23.85
CA ILE A 507 4.64 28.57 -24.18
C ILE A 507 4.73 29.43 -22.93
N GLY A 508 5.93 29.64 -22.41
CA GLY A 508 6.10 30.40 -21.18
C GLY A 508 7.52 30.90 -20.98
N VAL A 509 7.66 31.89 -20.08
CA VAL A 509 8.95 32.48 -19.74
C VAL A 509 9.74 31.53 -18.85
N THR A 510 10.99 31.30 -19.19
CA THR A 510 11.90 30.42 -18.43
C THR A 510 13.14 31.12 -17.91
N ASP A 511 13.14 32.45 -18.01
CA ASP A 511 14.19 33.30 -17.50
C ASP A 511 14.12 33.40 -15.95
N PRO A 512 15.16 32.92 -15.22
CA PRO A 512 15.20 32.96 -13.77
C PRO A 512 15.04 34.38 -13.20
N ASP A 513 15.52 35.40 -13.92
CA ASP A 513 15.55 36.79 -13.44
C ASP A 513 14.16 37.46 -13.49
N LYS A 514 13.15 36.80 -14.08
CA LYS A 514 11.77 37.31 -14.15
C LYS A 514 10.88 36.87 -12.99
N GLY A 515 11.41 36.06 -12.06
CA GLY A 515 10.74 35.74 -10.79
C GLY A 515 9.63 34.68 -10.87
N ASP A 516 9.50 33.95 -11.98
CA ASP A 516 8.56 32.83 -12.11
C ASP A 516 9.27 31.47 -12.00
N SER A 517 10.11 31.31 -10.98
CA SER A 517 10.82 30.06 -10.67
C SER A 517 10.38 29.54 -9.31
N TRP A 518 10.08 28.25 -9.25
CA TRP A 518 9.44 27.62 -8.09
C TRP A 518 10.27 26.46 -7.56
N ASN A 519 10.43 26.41 -6.24
CA ASN A 519 11.08 25.28 -5.59
C ASN A 519 10.21 24.04 -5.68
N THR A 520 10.85 22.89 -5.84
CA THR A 520 10.17 21.58 -5.90
C THR A 520 10.67 20.66 -4.79
N PRO A 521 9.94 19.57 -4.49
CA PRO A 521 10.42 18.50 -3.60
C PRO A 521 11.78 17.91 -4.01
N TYR A 522 12.27 18.16 -5.22
CA TYR A 522 13.56 17.68 -5.72
C TYR A 522 14.74 18.60 -5.39
N GLN A 523 14.54 19.68 -4.60
CA GLN A 523 15.56 20.72 -4.34
C GLN A 523 16.06 21.38 -5.64
N GLU A 524 15.22 21.37 -6.67
CA GLU A 524 15.47 22.03 -7.95
C GLU A 524 14.42 23.12 -8.14
N GLN A 525 14.86 24.31 -8.56
CA GLN A 525 13.97 25.36 -9.04
C GLN A 525 13.66 25.13 -10.51
N ILE A 526 12.38 25.15 -10.86
CA ILE A 526 11.93 25.03 -12.24
C ILE A 526 11.02 26.21 -12.62
N PRO A 527 11.00 26.62 -13.90
CA PRO A 527 10.11 27.68 -14.38
C PRO A 527 8.63 27.35 -14.16
N GLY A 528 7.78 28.36 -13.93
CA GLY A 528 6.34 28.23 -13.73
C GLY A 528 5.65 27.42 -14.84
N VAL A 529 5.98 27.68 -16.10
CA VAL A 529 5.48 26.89 -17.25
C VAL A 529 5.81 25.40 -17.16
N THR A 530 6.93 25.06 -16.52
CA THR A 530 7.33 23.65 -16.30
C THR A 530 6.52 23.04 -15.16
N VAL A 531 6.19 23.81 -14.11
CA VAL A 531 5.25 23.39 -13.07
C VAL A 531 3.86 23.18 -13.66
N GLN A 532 3.38 24.09 -14.52
CA GLN A 532 2.11 23.89 -15.24
C GLN A 532 2.14 22.62 -16.08
N ALA A 533 3.26 22.32 -16.75
CA ALA A 533 3.42 21.05 -17.48
C ALA A 533 3.29 19.82 -16.57
N GLN A 534 3.89 19.84 -15.37
CA GLN A 534 3.74 18.77 -14.36
C GLN A 534 2.27 18.59 -13.96
N MET A 535 1.58 19.70 -13.72
CA MET A 535 0.15 19.72 -13.35
C MET A 535 -0.77 19.18 -14.45
N VAL A 536 -0.51 19.55 -15.71
CA VAL A 536 -1.22 18.99 -16.87
C VAL A 536 -0.92 17.50 -17.03
N SER A 537 0.35 17.11 -16.97
CA SER A 537 0.79 15.71 -17.06
C SER A 537 0.11 14.84 -16.00
N GLN A 538 -0.01 15.32 -14.76
CA GLN A 538 -0.72 14.64 -13.69
C GLN A 538 -2.18 14.36 -14.08
N ILE A 539 -2.94 15.38 -14.49
CA ILE A 539 -4.36 15.22 -14.84
C ILE A 539 -4.53 14.18 -15.96
N LEU A 540 -3.72 14.29 -17.03
CA LEU A 540 -3.79 13.37 -18.16
C LEU A 540 -3.43 11.93 -17.78
N SER A 541 -2.37 11.76 -16.96
CA SER A 541 -1.87 10.44 -16.55
C SER A 541 -2.87 9.72 -15.64
N VAL A 542 -3.56 10.43 -14.75
CA VAL A 542 -4.57 9.83 -13.86
C VAL A 542 -5.78 9.37 -14.68
N ILE A 543 -6.24 10.18 -15.63
CA ILE A 543 -7.39 9.84 -16.48
C ILE A 543 -7.09 8.63 -17.37
N LYS A 544 -5.86 8.53 -17.90
CA LYS A 544 -5.41 7.35 -18.65
C LYS A 544 -5.02 6.16 -17.77
N ARG A 545 -5.11 6.28 -16.44
CA ARG A 545 -4.70 5.26 -15.45
C ARG A 545 -3.23 4.85 -15.56
N GLU A 546 -2.38 5.75 -16.04
CA GLU A 546 -0.94 5.56 -16.15
C GLU A 546 -0.25 5.80 -14.80
N ARG A 547 -0.71 6.81 -14.03
CA ARG A 547 -0.14 7.18 -12.73
C ARG A 547 -1.26 7.52 -11.73
N PRO A 548 -1.15 7.09 -10.46
CA PRO A 548 -2.14 7.42 -9.44
C PRO A 548 -1.97 8.85 -8.92
N LEU A 549 -3.04 9.41 -8.38
CA LEU A 549 -2.96 10.55 -7.47
C LEU A 549 -2.29 10.13 -6.16
N ILE A 550 -1.66 11.07 -5.47
CA ILE A 550 -1.18 10.82 -4.11
C ILE A 550 -2.39 10.79 -3.19
N TRP A 551 -2.56 9.68 -2.49
CA TRP A 551 -3.60 9.44 -1.50
C TRP A 551 -2.98 9.28 -0.12
N THR A 552 -3.76 9.63 0.90
CA THR A 552 -3.41 9.46 2.31
C THR A 552 -4.41 8.53 2.97
N LEU A 553 -4.06 7.99 4.14
CA LEU A 553 -4.99 7.24 4.95
C LEU A 553 -6.04 8.18 5.59
N PRO A 554 -7.25 7.70 5.87
CA PRO A 554 -8.16 8.42 6.76
C PRO A 554 -7.54 8.50 8.16
N GLN A 555 -7.87 9.55 8.91
CA GLN A 555 -7.23 9.87 10.20
C GLN A 555 -7.25 8.71 11.21
N TRP A 556 -8.34 7.92 11.27
CA TRP A 556 -8.43 6.75 12.15
C TRP A 556 -7.43 5.65 11.76
N ALA A 557 -7.18 5.46 10.46
CA ALA A 557 -6.23 4.47 9.98
C ALA A 557 -4.79 4.94 10.17
N GLU A 558 -4.52 6.25 10.08
CA GLU A 558 -3.23 6.82 10.47
C GLU A 558 -2.95 6.59 11.97
N LEU A 559 -3.95 6.77 12.84
CA LEU A 559 -3.83 6.49 14.26
C LEU A 559 -3.45 5.03 14.52
N LEU A 560 -4.16 4.09 13.89
CA LEU A 560 -3.85 2.65 14.00
C LEU A 560 -2.46 2.32 13.47
N TRP A 561 -2.04 2.97 12.37
CA TRP A 561 -0.71 2.79 11.81
C TRP A 561 0.39 3.25 12.79
N ILE A 562 0.26 4.44 13.37
CA ILE A 562 1.21 4.97 14.36
C ILE A 562 1.23 4.07 15.61
N TRP A 563 0.06 3.61 16.07
CA TRP A 563 -0.05 2.70 17.22
C TRP A 563 0.57 1.33 16.96
N ALA A 564 0.45 0.80 15.76
CA ALA A 564 1.10 -0.47 15.38
C ALA A 564 2.62 -0.36 15.51
N TRP A 565 3.22 0.75 15.05
CA TRP A 565 4.66 0.97 15.17
C TRP A 565 5.11 1.27 16.61
N ALA A 566 4.28 1.94 17.42
CA ALA A 566 4.51 2.05 18.87
C ALA A 566 4.56 0.66 19.53
N THR A 567 3.63 -0.21 19.16
CA THR A 567 3.53 -1.58 19.69
C THR A 567 4.74 -2.41 19.30
N VAL A 568 5.21 -2.32 18.04
CA VAL A 568 6.46 -2.96 17.60
C VAL A 568 7.64 -2.50 18.45
N GLY A 569 7.81 -1.19 18.68
CA GLY A 569 8.87 -0.65 19.53
C GLY A 569 8.81 -1.18 20.97
N GLY A 570 7.62 -1.18 21.57
CA GLY A 570 7.39 -1.71 22.91
C GLY A 570 7.69 -3.22 23.03
N LEU A 571 7.30 -4.01 22.02
CA LEU A 571 7.58 -5.46 21.97
C LEU A 571 9.08 -5.75 21.83
N LEU A 572 9.79 -4.99 21.00
CA LEU A 572 11.25 -5.12 20.85
C LEU A 572 11.96 -4.82 22.18
N ALA A 573 11.59 -3.72 22.85
CA ALA A 573 12.12 -3.35 24.15
C ALA A 573 11.87 -4.40 25.23
N TRP A 574 10.69 -5.03 25.20
CA TRP A 574 10.34 -6.09 26.14
C TRP A 574 11.13 -7.39 25.88
N ARG A 575 11.22 -7.82 24.63
CA ARG A 575 11.76 -9.15 24.27
C ARG A 575 13.28 -9.22 24.27
N ILE A 576 13.93 -8.13 23.88
CA ILE A 576 15.39 -8.05 23.75
C ILE A 576 15.93 -7.41 25.02
N ARG A 577 16.90 -8.04 25.70
CA ARG A 577 17.50 -7.47 26.91
C ARG A 577 18.77 -6.66 26.62
N SER A 578 19.62 -7.15 25.73
CA SER A 578 20.85 -6.46 25.31
C SER A 578 20.55 -5.13 24.63
N PHE A 579 21.27 -4.07 25.04
CA PHE A 579 21.11 -2.73 24.47
C PHE A 579 21.55 -2.68 23.00
N LEU A 580 22.70 -3.26 22.67
CA LEU A 580 23.22 -3.28 21.30
C LEU A 580 22.29 -4.05 20.36
N THR A 581 21.80 -5.21 20.80
CA THR A 581 20.85 -5.99 20.00
C THR A 581 19.55 -5.21 19.80
N LEU A 582 19.05 -4.53 20.83
CA LEU A 582 17.84 -3.71 20.69
C LEU A 582 18.04 -2.59 19.67
N LEU A 583 19.18 -1.89 19.71
CA LEU A 583 19.49 -0.83 18.76
C LEU A 583 19.48 -1.36 17.32
N VAL A 584 20.07 -2.53 17.06
CA VAL A 584 20.06 -3.16 15.72
C VAL A 584 18.63 -3.47 15.25
N PHE A 585 17.79 -4.05 16.10
CA PHE A 585 16.41 -4.39 15.72
C PHE A 585 15.53 -3.14 15.54
N VAL A 586 15.69 -2.12 16.38
CA VAL A 586 14.99 -0.83 16.25
C VAL A 586 15.42 -0.12 14.96
N GLY A 587 16.74 -0.08 14.69
CA GLY A 587 17.27 0.47 13.44
C GLY A 587 16.74 -0.29 12.22
N GLY A 588 16.73 -1.63 12.26
CA GLY A 588 16.14 -2.45 11.21
C GLY A 588 14.65 -2.21 11.01
N ALA A 589 13.89 -2.02 12.10
CA ALA A 589 12.46 -1.70 12.04
C ALA A 589 12.20 -0.31 11.42
N ILE A 590 13.02 0.70 11.73
CA ILE A 590 12.95 2.03 11.11
C ILE A 590 13.29 1.94 9.62
N VAL A 591 14.34 1.20 9.23
CA VAL A 591 14.68 0.98 7.82
C VAL A 591 13.54 0.27 7.09
N GLY A 592 12.94 -0.74 7.71
CA GLY A 592 11.77 -1.44 7.18
C GLY A 592 10.56 -0.51 7.00
N LEU A 593 10.28 0.34 7.98
CA LEU A 593 9.25 1.38 7.88
C LEU A 593 9.51 2.33 6.72
N CYS A 594 10.73 2.86 6.58
CA CYS A 594 11.11 3.71 5.45
C CYS A 594 10.89 2.99 4.11
N PHE A 595 11.29 1.72 4.01
CA PHE A 595 11.12 0.92 2.81
C PHE A 595 9.65 0.72 2.44
N ILE A 596 8.80 0.42 3.43
CA ILE A 596 7.34 0.30 3.24
C ILE A 596 6.75 1.63 2.73
N CYS A 597 7.13 2.75 3.34
CA CYS A 597 6.67 4.08 2.92
C CYS A 597 7.12 4.41 1.48
N VAL A 598 8.34 4.09 1.08
CA VAL A 598 8.82 4.29 -0.30
C VAL A 598 8.00 3.44 -1.28
N ILE A 599 7.79 2.15 -1.00
CA ILE A 599 7.01 1.26 -1.87
C ILE A 599 5.57 1.74 -2.03
N LEU A 600 4.92 2.11 -0.94
CA LEU A 600 3.54 2.58 -0.99
C LEU A 600 3.45 3.93 -1.70
N LEU A 601 4.43 4.81 -1.52
CA LEU A 601 4.50 6.08 -2.23
C LEU A 601 4.66 5.90 -3.74
N MET A 602 5.37 4.87 -4.21
CA MET A 602 5.41 4.51 -5.64
C MET A 602 4.03 4.12 -6.20
N ARG A 603 3.09 3.69 -5.33
CA ARG A 603 1.69 3.43 -5.65
C ARG A 603 0.75 4.60 -5.28
N GLY A 604 1.31 5.79 -5.02
CA GLY A 604 0.59 6.99 -4.62
C GLY A 604 0.28 7.11 -3.12
N GLY A 605 0.62 6.12 -2.29
CA GLY A 605 0.31 6.15 -0.86
C GLY A 605 1.32 6.95 -0.03
N TRP A 606 0.93 8.11 0.50
CA TRP A 606 1.72 8.85 1.47
C TRP A 606 1.30 8.49 2.90
N LEU A 607 2.17 7.75 3.59
CA LEU A 607 1.95 7.29 4.97
C LEU A 607 2.74 8.12 5.99
N PRO A 608 2.29 8.15 7.26
CA PRO A 608 2.86 9.01 8.29
C PRO A 608 4.16 8.40 8.86
N LEU A 609 5.25 8.54 8.10
CA LEU A 609 6.57 7.98 8.39
C LEU A 609 7.16 8.52 9.71
N VAL A 610 7.21 9.84 9.86
CA VAL A 610 7.85 10.51 11.01
C VAL A 610 7.15 10.16 12.34
N PRO A 611 5.82 10.32 12.50
CA PRO A 611 5.16 9.96 13.75
C PRO A 611 5.25 8.47 14.05
N SER A 612 5.28 7.60 13.04
CA SER A 612 5.48 6.16 13.24
C SER A 612 6.89 5.83 13.72
N GLY A 613 7.91 6.49 13.17
CA GLY A 613 9.30 6.35 13.62
C GLY A 613 9.50 6.84 15.06
N PHE A 614 8.92 7.99 15.41
CA PHE A 614 8.93 8.49 16.79
C PHE A 614 8.13 7.60 17.73
N ALA A 615 6.99 7.07 17.30
CA ALA A 615 6.18 6.16 18.09
C ALA A 615 6.97 4.90 18.45
N LEU A 616 7.65 4.32 17.47
CA LEU A 616 8.54 3.19 17.66
C LEU A 616 9.67 3.51 18.65
N ALA A 617 10.39 4.62 18.44
CA ALA A 617 11.52 5.00 19.28
C ALA A 617 11.12 5.34 20.73
N PHE A 618 10.08 6.16 20.92
CA PHE A 618 9.63 6.57 22.25
C PHE A 618 8.95 5.44 23.02
N ALA A 619 8.17 4.57 22.36
CA ALA A 619 7.61 3.40 23.01
C ALA A 619 8.72 2.43 23.46
N THR A 620 9.75 2.24 22.63
CA THR A 620 10.93 1.44 22.99
C THR A 620 11.61 1.99 24.26
N THR A 621 11.90 3.29 24.29
CA THR A 621 12.55 3.95 25.44
C THR A 621 11.68 3.91 26.69
N GLY A 622 10.38 4.23 26.56
CA GLY A 622 9.43 4.23 27.69
C GLY A 622 9.31 2.85 28.34
N VAL A 623 9.18 1.80 27.53
CA VAL A 623 9.14 0.41 28.05
C VAL A 623 10.45 0.05 28.75
N ARG A 624 11.60 0.44 28.19
CA ARG A 624 12.90 0.19 28.85
C ARG A 624 13.01 0.87 30.20
N VAL A 625 12.67 2.15 30.30
CA VAL A 625 12.70 2.90 31.58
C VAL A 625 11.83 2.22 32.63
N VAL A 626 10.62 1.76 32.26
CA VAL A 626 9.73 1.05 33.19
C VAL A 626 10.31 -0.31 33.60
N ILE A 627 10.92 -1.07 32.67
CA ILE A 627 11.58 -2.34 32.99
C ILE A 627 12.78 -2.15 33.94
N TYR A 628 13.57 -1.08 33.74
CA TYR A 628 14.72 -0.76 34.61
C TYR A 628 14.31 -0.25 35.99
N SER A 629 13.36 0.67 36.07
CA SER A 629 12.85 1.20 37.34
C SER A 629 12.15 0.14 38.20
N THR A 630 11.52 -0.86 37.57
CA THR A 630 10.92 -2.00 38.26
C THR A 630 11.92 -3.13 38.58
N ASN A 631 13.16 -3.06 38.08
CA ASN A 631 14.24 -4.03 38.37
C ASN A 631 15.63 -3.35 38.54
N PRO A 632 15.83 -2.50 39.57
CA PRO A 632 17.06 -1.71 39.73
C PRO A 632 18.34 -2.52 40.08
N GLY A 633 18.27 -3.86 40.17
CA GLY A 633 19.30 -4.70 40.81
C GLY A 633 20.08 -5.67 39.90
N LYS A 634 20.13 -5.49 38.58
CA LYS A 634 20.99 -6.35 37.70
C LYS A 634 21.84 -5.51 36.75
N PRO A 635 23.17 -5.44 36.96
CA PRO A 635 24.06 -4.75 36.03
C PRO A 635 24.18 -5.51 34.71
N SER A 636 24.55 -4.72 33.69
CA SER A 636 24.70 -5.01 32.26
C SER A 636 25.47 -6.27 31.91
#